data_AF-A0A2S8S167-F1
#
_entry.id   AF-A0A2S8S167-F1
#
_cell.length_a   1.000
_cell.length_b   1.000
_cell.length_c   1.000
_cell.angle_alpha   90.00
_cell.angle_beta   90.00
_cell.angle_gamma   90.00
#
_symmetry.space_group_name_H-M   'P 1'
#
loop_
_entity.id
_entity.type
_entity.pdbx_description
1 polymer ?
#
loop_
_entity_poly.entity_id
_entity_poly.type
_entity_poly.pdbx_seq_one_letter_code
_entity_poly.pdbx_strand_id
1 'polypeptide(L)'
;MSRIQFLSSRYPGLLVYPPPLLADAVSPHRPPTSIEKAIMTNSMYSASVPVFKQMLTALSEVLKKAEAHATGRNIEPNALLQARLFPDMFPLVRQVQIAADFSKGVSSRLAGVDVPSWPDTEVTFADLQALLAKALTYIGTLDAAQFEGSENREIVLRPGTPKEKKLVGSAYLQHYGLPQFFFHVTTTYAILRHNGVEIGKRDYMGSY
;
A
#
# COMPACT_ATOMS: atom_id res chain seq x y z
N MET A 1 43.93 -28.30 3.59
CA MET A 1 45.18 -27.51 3.61
C MET A 1 45.02 -26.38 2.59
N SER A 2 44.27 -25.34 2.92
CA SER A 2 44.71 -24.01 3.40
C SER A 2 45.75 -23.32 2.51
N ARG A 3 45.31 -22.22 1.87
CA ARG A 3 46.09 -21.31 1.01
C ARG A 3 46.97 -20.37 1.85
N ILE A 4 47.48 -20.89 2.97
CA ILE A 4 48.34 -20.24 3.97
C ILE A 4 49.57 -21.14 4.10
N GLN A 5 50.38 -21.26 3.04
CA GLN A 5 51.68 -21.95 3.18
C GLN A 5 52.68 -21.70 2.06
N PHE A 6 52.49 -20.66 1.22
CA PHE A 6 53.42 -20.40 0.10
C PHE A 6 54.17 -19.07 0.13
N LEU A 7 54.12 -18.32 1.23
CA LEU A 7 54.90 -17.10 1.40
C LEU A 7 55.55 -17.06 2.79
N SER A 8 56.44 -18.01 3.08
CA SER A 8 57.34 -17.92 4.24
C SER A 8 58.73 -18.48 3.95
N SER A 9 59.44 -17.96 2.93
CA SER A 9 60.85 -18.34 2.75
C SER A 9 61.82 -17.22 2.37
N ARG A 10 61.49 -15.93 2.58
CA ARG A 10 62.43 -14.85 2.20
C ARG A 10 62.73 -13.73 3.20
N TYR A 11 62.24 -13.75 4.45
CA TYR A 11 62.71 -12.78 5.45
C TYR A 11 62.58 -13.36 6.88
N PRO A 12 63.68 -13.73 7.56
CA PRO A 12 63.64 -14.05 8.99
C PRO A 12 63.76 -12.74 9.79
N GLY A 13 62.70 -12.32 10.49
CA GLY A 13 62.86 -11.27 11.51
C GLY A 13 61.79 -10.20 11.69
N LEU A 14 60.54 -10.38 11.25
CA LEU A 14 59.44 -9.50 11.67
C LEU A 14 58.38 -10.28 12.45
N LEU A 15 58.42 -10.17 13.78
CA LEU A 15 57.27 -10.46 14.64
C LEU A 15 56.18 -9.43 14.34
N VAL A 16 55.23 -9.81 13.50
CA VAL A 16 54.00 -9.02 13.29
C VAL A 16 53.09 -9.28 14.49
N TYR A 17 53.14 -8.40 15.49
CA TYR A 17 52.04 -8.32 16.45
C TYR A 17 50.80 -7.78 15.72
N PRO A 18 49.63 -8.42 15.82
CA PRO A 18 48.40 -7.82 15.32
C PRO A 18 48.10 -6.54 16.14
N PRO A 19 47.61 -5.47 15.52
CA PRO A 19 47.15 -4.30 16.27
C PRO A 19 46.00 -4.71 17.19
N PRO A 20 45.82 -4.07 18.36
CA PRO A 20 44.67 -4.33 19.20
C PRO A 20 43.40 -4.02 18.40
N LEU A 21 42.46 -4.98 18.39
CA LEU A 21 41.11 -4.78 17.90
C LEU A 21 40.53 -3.57 18.65
N LEU A 22 40.46 -2.43 17.96
CA LEU A 22 39.55 -1.35 18.33
C LEU A 22 38.17 -1.98 18.35
N ALA A 23 37.64 -2.18 19.55
CA ALA A 23 36.24 -2.51 19.73
C ALA A 23 35.45 -1.41 19.01
N ASP A 24 34.76 -1.77 17.93
CA ASP A 24 33.77 -0.90 17.30
C ASP A 24 32.77 -0.52 18.38
N ALA A 25 32.92 0.69 18.90
CA ALA A 25 31.94 1.30 19.78
C ALA A 25 30.65 1.40 18.95
N VAL A 26 29.72 0.48 19.20
CA VAL A 26 28.34 0.58 18.74
C VAL A 26 27.83 1.92 19.27
N SER A 27 27.82 2.94 18.39
CA SER A 27 27.27 4.24 18.71
C SER A 27 25.81 4.01 19.13
N PRO A 28 25.38 4.48 20.31
CA PRO A 28 23.98 4.39 20.68
C PRO A 28 23.18 5.12 19.60
N HIS A 29 22.08 4.49 19.16
CA HIS A 29 21.21 5.03 18.13
C HIS A 29 20.77 6.44 18.55
N ARG A 30 21.38 7.47 17.95
CA ARG A 30 21.03 8.86 18.26
C ARG A 30 19.58 9.09 17.80
N PRO A 31 18.75 9.77 18.61
CA PRO A 31 17.41 10.15 18.16
C PRO A 31 17.51 11.03 16.90
N PRO A 32 16.58 10.86 15.94
CA PRO A 32 16.60 11.61 14.69
C PRO A 32 16.46 13.10 14.95
N THR A 33 17.17 13.89 14.15
CA THR A 33 17.10 15.35 14.13
C THR A 33 15.72 15.83 13.65
N SER A 34 15.38 17.10 13.93
CA SER A 34 14.12 17.69 13.47
C SER A 34 13.95 17.67 11.95
N ILE A 35 15.06 17.76 11.19
CA ILE A 35 15.05 17.67 9.73
C ILE A 35 14.74 16.24 9.29
N GLU A 36 15.39 15.23 9.88
CA GLU A 36 15.14 13.82 9.56
C GLU A 36 13.69 13.44 9.86
N LYS A 37 13.13 13.90 10.98
CA LYS A 37 11.71 13.71 11.30
C LYS A 37 10.81 14.33 10.23
N ALA A 38 11.04 15.58 9.84
CA ALA A 38 10.24 16.25 8.81
C ALA A 38 10.31 15.55 7.44
N ILE A 39 11.49 15.05 7.04
CA ILE A 39 11.67 14.26 5.81
C ILE A 39 10.89 12.95 5.89
N MET A 40 10.97 12.23 7.01
CA MET A 40 10.26 10.95 7.21
C MET A 40 8.74 11.13 7.23
N THR A 41 8.22 12.14 7.95
CA THR A 41 6.79 12.51 7.95
C THR A 41 6.30 12.76 6.52
N ASN A 42 7.05 13.56 5.75
CA ASN A 42 6.73 13.81 4.36
C ASN A 42 6.79 12.53 3.52
N SER A 43 7.73 11.61 3.78
CA SER A 43 7.86 10.36 3.03
C SER A 43 6.68 9.40 3.25
N MET A 44 6.24 9.19 4.50
CA MET A 44 5.15 8.25 4.81
C MET A 44 3.80 8.77 4.32
N TYR A 45 3.54 10.07 4.48
CA TYR A 45 2.34 10.70 3.93
C TYR A 45 2.35 10.65 2.40
N SER A 46 3.42 11.15 1.76
CA SER A 46 3.49 11.23 0.30
C SER A 46 3.45 9.86 -0.39
N ALA A 47 4.01 8.82 0.24
CA ALA A 47 3.97 7.45 -0.26
C ALA A 47 2.62 6.73 -0.01
N SER A 48 1.66 7.36 0.68
CA SER A 48 0.37 6.76 1.03
C SER A 48 -0.83 7.59 0.53
N VAL A 49 -1.22 8.64 1.25
CA VAL A 49 -2.48 9.37 1.00
C VAL A 49 -2.60 9.90 -0.44
N PRO A 50 -1.60 10.60 -1.01
CA PRO A 50 -1.66 11.03 -2.40
C PRO A 50 -1.74 9.87 -3.41
N VAL A 51 -1.02 8.78 -3.15
CA VAL A 51 -1.02 7.57 -4.00
C VAL A 51 -2.42 6.93 -4.00
N PHE A 52 -3.06 6.81 -2.84
CA PHE A 52 -4.43 6.31 -2.75
C PHE A 52 -5.41 7.25 -3.44
N LYS A 53 -5.30 8.57 -3.25
CA LYS A 53 -6.17 9.55 -3.90
C LYS A 53 -6.12 9.44 -5.41
N GLN A 54 -4.91 9.43 -5.99
CA GLN A 54 -4.70 9.24 -7.43
C GLN A 54 -5.45 8.01 -7.94
N MET A 55 -5.19 6.85 -7.33
CA MET A 55 -5.71 5.58 -7.84
C MET A 55 -7.21 5.40 -7.61
N LEU A 56 -7.78 5.94 -6.51
CA LEU A 56 -9.22 5.94 -6.30
C LEU A 56 -9.95 6.87 -7.28
N THR A 57 -9.37 8.03 -7.59
CA THR A 57 -9.90 8.93 -8.62
C THR A 57 -9.87 8.24 -10.00
N ALA A 58 -8.76 7.59 -10.35
CA ALA A 58 -8.66 6.79 -11.58
C ALA A 58 -9.70 5.66 -11.61
N LEU A 59 -9.88 4.94 -10.51
CA LEU A 59 -10.87 3.88 -10.37
C LEU A 59 -12.31 4.39 -10.54
N SER A 60 -12.63 5.57 -10.00
CA SER A 60 -13.93 6.23 -10.19
C SER A 60 -14.21 6.51 -11.67
N GLU A 61 -13.23 7.02 -12.42
CA GLU A 61 -13.36 7.25 -13.87
C GLU A 61 -13.50 5.95 -14.67
N VAL A 62 -12.78 4.90 -14.27
CA VAL A 62 -12.93 3.55 -14.84
C VAL A 62 -14.36 3.01 -14.63
N LEU A 63 -14.94 3.20 -13.44
CA LEU A 63 -16.32 2.79 -13.16
C LEU A 63 -17.34 3.60 -13.95
N LYS A 64 -17.13 4.90 -14.17
CA LYS A 64 -17.99 5.72 -15.05
C LYS A 64 -18.01 5.17 -16.48
N LYS A 65 -16.85 4.77 -17.00
CA LYS A 65 -16.75 4.13 -18.31
C LYS A 65 -17.45 2.76 -18.36
N ALA A 66 -17.38 1.99 -17.28
CA ALA A 66 -18.08 0.71 -17.19
C ALA A 66 -19.61 0.90 -17.20
N GLU A 67 -20.12 1.86 -16.44
CA GLU A 67 -21.56 2.19 -16.42
C GLU A 67 -22.05 2.70 -17.77
N ALA A 68 -21.28 3.58 -18.42
CA ALA A 68 -21.57 4.06 -19.78
C ALA A 68 -21.53 2.92 -20.81
N HIS A 69 -20.57 1.99 -20.69
CA HIS A 69 -20.50 0.80 -21.53
C HIS A 69 -21.73 -0.10 -21.35
N ALA A 70 -22.14 -0.36 -20.11
CA ALA A 70 -23.31 -1.17 -19.81
C ALA A 70 -24.58 -0.57 -20.43
N THR A 71 -24.80 0.72 -20.19
CA THR A 71 -25.92 1.49 -20.77
C THR A 71 -25.89 1.46 -22.30
N GLY A 72 -24.76 1.80 -22.91
CA GLY A 72 -24.62 1.89 -24.37
C GLY A 72 -24.73 0.56 -25.10
N ARG A 73 -24.54 -0.57 -24.41
CA ARG A 73 -24.64 -1.93 -24.95
C ARG A 73 -25.89 -2.68 -24.50
N ASN A 74 -26.80 -2.03 -23.75
CA ASN A 74 -27.97 -2.66 -23.12
C ASN A 74 -27.60 -3.89 -22.27
N ILE A 75 -26.48 -3.81 -21.56
CA ILE A 75 -26.05 -4.82 -20.59
C ILE A 75 -26.65 -4.45 -19.23
N GLU A 76 -27.35 -5.39 -18.61
CA GLU A 76 -27.83 -5.23 -17.23
C GLU A 76 -26.65 -4.89 -16.29
N PRO A 77 -26.69 -3.79 -15.50
CA PRO A 77 -25.56 -3.36 -14.67
C PRO A 77 -25.02 -4.45 -13.75
N ASN A 78 -25.92 -5.29 -13.21
CA ASN A 78 -25.57 -6.41 -12.34
C ASN A 78 -24.69 -7.45 -13.02
N ALA A 79 -24.75 -7.60 -14.35
CA ALA A 79 -23.86 -8.51 -15.07
C ALA A 79 -22.38 -8.12 -14.91
N LEU A 80 -22.07 -6.81 -14.92
CA LEU A 80 -20.71 -6.32 -14.67
C LEU A 80 -20.37 -6.28 -13.18
N LEU A 81 -21.29 -5.84 -12.33
CA LEU A 81 -21.08 -5.70 -10.88
C LEU A 81 -20.79 -7.05 -10.20
N GLN A 82 -21.39 -8.13 -10.70
CA GLN A 82 -21.17 -9.49 -10.20
C GLN A 82 -20.09 -10.28 -10.95
N ALA A 83 -19.52 -9.71 -12.02
CA ALA A 83 -18.46 -10.35 -12.78
C ALA A 83 -17.20 -10.58 -11.92
N ARG A 84 -16.53 -11.70 -12.18
CA ARG A 84 -15.27 -12.12 -11.53
C ARG A 84 -14.36 -12.80 -12.54
N LEU A 85 -13.05 -12.76 -12.34
CA LEU A 85 -12.07 -13.39 -13.24
C LEU A 85 -11.97 -14.91 -13.06
N PHE A 86 -12.33 -15.41 -11.87
CA PHE A 86 -12.28 -16.82 -11.55
C PHE A 86 -13.35 -17.16 -10.50
N PRO A 87 -13.90 -18.39 -10.45
CA PRO A 87 -15.02 -18.72 -9.57
C PRO A 87 -14.82 -18.39 -8.08
N ASP A 88 -13.62 -18.59 -7.54
CA ASP A 88 -13.29 -18.33 -6.13
C ASP A 88 -12.82 -16.89 -5.85
N MET A 89 -12.67 -16.06 -6.89
CA MET A 89 -12.33 -14.66 -6.74
C MET A 89 -13.55 -13.83 -6.42
N PHE A 90 -13.34 -12.77 -5.64
CA PHE A 90 -14.38 -11.79 -5.35
C PHE A 90 -14.88 -11.08 -6.62
N PRO A 91 -16.19 -10.78 -6.70
CA PRO A 91 -16.77 -10.03 -7.82
C PRO A 91 -16.35 -8.55 -7.80
N LEU A 92 -16.62 -7.85 -8.90
CA LEU A 92 -16.24 -6.45 -9.10
C LEU A 92 -16.62 -5.53 -7.93
N VAL A 93 -17.87 -5.61 -7.45
CA VAL A 93 -18.34 -4.80 -6.29
C VAL A 93 -17.39 -4.94 -5.11
N ARG A 94 -17.01 -6.18 -4.79
CA ARG A 94 -16.18 -6.46 -3.64
C ARG A 94 -14.72 -6.03 -3.85
N GLN A 95 -14.21 -6.07 -5.07
CA GLN A 95 -12.87 -5.53 -5.39
C GLN A 95 -12.81 -4.02 -5.12
N VAL A 96 -13.85 -3.27 -5.50
CA VAL A 96 -13.93 -1.81 -5.26
C VAL A 96 -14.06 -1.51 -3.78
N GLN A 97 -14.93 -2.22 -3.06
CA GLN A 97 -15.10 -2.07 -1.61
C GLN A 97 -13.77 -2.27 -0.88
N ILE A 98 -13.05 -3.35 -1.20
CA ILE A 98 -11.77 -3.64 -0.55
C ILE A 98 -10.72 -2.58 -0.89
N ALA A 99 -10.70 -2.05 -2.11
CA ALA A 99 -9.79 -0.95 -2.45
C ALA A 99 -10.05 0.30 -1.58
N ALA A 100 -11.33 0.67 -1.37
CA ALA A 100 -11.71 1.76 -0.48
C ALA A 100 -11.39 1.47 1.01
N ASP A 101 -11.54 0.22 1.43
CA ASP A 101 -11.16 -0.22 2.79
C ASP A 101 -9.65 -0.13 3.03
N PHE A 102 -8.83 -0.51 2.05
CA PHE A 102 -7.38 -0.38 2.17
C PHE A 102 -6.95 1.08 2.16
N SER A 103 -7.51 1.93 1.31
CA SER A 103 -7.17 3.35 1.31
C SER A 103 -7.51 4.02 2.65
N LYS A 104 -8.71 3.78 3.21
CA LYS A 104 -9.07 4.33 4.52
C LYS A 104 -8.22 3.69 5.62
N GLY A 105 -8.15 2.36 5.65
CA GLY A 105 -7.57 1.61 6.76
C GLY A 105 -6.05 1.69 6.84
N VAL A 106 -5.35 1.87 5.72
CA VAL A 106 -3.90 2.15 5.74
C VAL A 106 -3.65 3.56 6.24
N SER A 107 -4.36 4.54 5.68
CA SER A 107 -4.18 5.95 6.03
C SER A 107 -4.49 6.23 7.51
N SER A 108 -5.61 5.72 8.04
CA SER A 108 -5.98 5.90 9.46
C SER A 108 -4.93 5.31 10.41
N ARG A 109 -4.48 4.08 10.13
CA ARG A 109 -3.53 3.38 11.00
C ARG A 109 -2.17 4.07 11.03
N LEU A 110 -1.69 4.58 9.89
CA LEU A 110 -0.45 5.36 9.82
C LEU A 110 -0.59 6.72 10.51
N ALA A 111 -1.72 7.41 10.31
CA ALA A 111 -2.06 8.66 10.99
C ALA A 111 -2.33 8.48 12.50
N GLY A 112 -2.42 7.23 12.98
CA GLY A 112 -2.64 6.94 14.39
C GLY A 112 -4.06 7.21 14.89
N VAL A 113 -5.04 7.19 13.99
CA VAL A 113 -6.46 7.42 14.33
C VAL A 113 -7.26 6.14 14.12
N ASP A 114 -8.43 6.07 14.75
CA ASP A 114 -9.33 4.94 14.59
C ASP A 114 -9.80 4.80 13.13
N VAL A 115 -9.90 3.55 12.67
CA VAL A 115 -10.40 3.24 11.33
C VAL A 115 -11.93 3.37 11.34
N PRO A 116 -12.53 4.26 10.53
CA PRO A 116 -13.97 4.36 10.44
C PRO A 116 -14.58 3.06 9.91
N SER A 117 -15.65 2.61 10.56
CA SER A 117 -16.44 1.46 10.09
C SER A 117 -17.46 1.93 9.05
N TRP A 118 -17.41 1.36 7.84
CA TRP A 118 -18.42 1.56 6.81
C TRP A 118 -19.03 0.20 6.47
N PRO A 119 -20.36 0.06 6.47
CA PRO A 119 -21.00 -1.20 6.09
C PRO A 119 -20.86 -1.44 4.58
N ASP A 120 -20.58 -2.69 4.19
CA ASP A 120 -20.42 -3.12 2.80
C ASP A 120 -21.78 -3.34 2.12
N THR A 121 -22.57 -2.27 1.95
CA THR A 121 -23.96 -2.33 1.44
C THR A 121 -24.12 -1.95 -0.04
N GLU A 122 -23.02 -1.60 -0.71
CA GLU A 122 -23.04 -1.12 -2.09
C GLU A 122 -23.45 -2.24 -3.06
N VAL A 123 -24.45 -1.97 -3.91
CA VAL A 123 -24.94 -2.93 -4.91
C VAL A 123 -25.10 -2.35 -6.30
N THR A 124 -24.93 -1.03 -6.48
CA THR A 124 -25.04 -0.33 -7.76
C THR A 124 -23.76 0.45 -8.10
N PHE A 125 -23.60 0.87 -9.37
CA PHE A 125 -22.51 1.78 -9.75
C PHE A 125 -22.57 3.10 -8.96
N ALA A 126 -23.76 3.66 -8.73
CA ALA A 126 -23.95 4.86 -7.93
C ALA A 126 -23.46 4.68 -6.48
N ASP A 127 -23.74 3.53 -5.86
CA ASP A 127 -23.25 3.23 -4.51
C ASP A 127 -21.72 3.16 -4.47
N LEU A 128 -21.10 2.51 -5.46
CA LEU A 128 -19.64 2.42 -5.55
C LEU A 128 -19.00 3.79 -5.79
N GLN A 129 -19.62 4.66 -6.59
CA GLN A 129 -19.17 6.05 -6.75
C GLN A 129 -19.25 6.82 -5.42
N ALA A 130 -20.36 6.66 -4.69
CA ALA A 130 -20.53 7.28 -3.37
C ALA A 130 -19.48 6.77 -2.37
N LEU A 131 -19.16 5.47 -2.38
CA LEU A 131 -18.12 4.88 -1.55
C LEU A 131 -16.72 5.46 -1.87
N LEU A 132 -16.37 5.56 -3.15
CA LEU A 132 -15.08 6.13 -3.57
C LEU A 132 -14.98 7.62 -3.22
N ALA A 133 -16.06 8.38 -3.42
CA ALA A 133 -16.12 9.79 -3.02
C ALA A 133 -15.95 9.95 -1.50
N LYS A 134 -16.65 9.12 -0.71
CA LYS A 134 -16.52 9.08 0.75
C LYS A 134 -15.08 8.75 1.17
N ALA A 135 -14.44 7.80 0.51
CA ALA A 135 -13.04 7.44 0.75
C ALA A 135 -12.08 8.58 0.46
N LEU A 136 -12.23 9.23 -0.70
CA LEU A 136 -11.42 10.38 -1.11
C LEU A 136 -11.56 11.55 -0.14
N THR A 137 -12.79 11.89 0.26
CA THR A 137 -13.05 12.95 1.23
C THR A 137 -12.41 12.62 2.57
N TYR A 138 -12.61 11.41 3.08
CA TYR A 138 -12.07 10.99 4.37
C TYR A 138 -10.53 11.02 4.41
N ILE A 139 -9.85 10.36 3.46
CA ILE A 139 -8.38 10.38 3.47
C ILE A 139 -7.83 11.78 3.20
N GLY A 140 -8.61 12.64 2.54
CA GLY A 140 -8.30 14.06 2.35
C GLY A 140 -8.37 14.90 3.62
N THR A 141 -9.01 14.44 4.70
CA THR A 141 -9.00 15.14 6.00
C THR A 141 -7.76 14.83 6.84
N LEU A 142 -6.91 13.89 6.40
CA LEU A 142 -5.70 13.51 7.13
C LEU A 142 -4.54 14.43 6.77
N ASP A 143 -3.98 15.08 7.77
CA ASP A 143 -2.82 15.97 7.64
C ASP A 143 -1.52 15.16 7.64
N ALA A 144 -0.54 15.59 6.86
CA ALA A 144 0.81 15.04 6.86
C ALA A 144 1.42 15.00 8.27
N ALA A 145 1.15 16.00 9.12
CA ALA A 145 1.65 16.05 10.49
C ALA A 145 1.24 14.81 11.33
N GLN A 146 0.08 14.19 11.03
CA GLN A 146 -0.40 13.00 11.74
C GLN A 146 0.45 11.76 11.43
N PHE A 147 1.28 11.80 10.39
CA PHE A 147 2.14 10.70 9.96
C PHE A 147 3.55 10.77 10.57
N GLU A 148 3.82 11.75 11.45
CA GLU A 148 5.11 11.82 12.15
C GLU A 148 5.34 10.56 12.99
N GLY A 149 6.50 9.91 12.79
CA GLY A 149 6.87 8.67 13.47
C GLY A 149 6.08 7.44 13.01
N SER A 150 5.21 7.57 12.00
CA SER A 150 4.38 6.47 11.52
C SER A 150 5.20 5.31 10.95
N GLU A 151 6.41 5.56 10.45
CA GLU A 151 7.33 4.55 9.93
C GLU A 151 7.73 3.50 10.98
N ASN A 152 7.74 3.90 12.25
CA ASN A 152 8.13 3.08 13.41
C ASN A 152 6.94 2.61 14.26
N ARG A 153 5.73 3.10 13.98
CA ARG A 153 4.52 2.77 14.74
C ARG A 153 4.21 1.27 14.64
N GLU A 154 3.93 0.63 15.76
CA GLU A 154 3.43 -0.76 15.76
C GLU A 154 1.98 -0.77 15.25
N ILE A 155 1.75 -1.52 14.17
CA ILE A 155 0.44 -1.77 13.59
C ILE A 155 0.05 -3.22 13.86
N VAL A 156 -1.02 -3.41 14.63
CA VAL A 156 -1.59 -4.73 14.90
C VAL A 156 -2.77 -5.00 13.97
N LEU A 157 -2.64 -6.01 13.12
CA LEU A 157 -3.68 -6.47 12.22
C LEU A 157 -4.45 -7.62 12.86
N ARG A 158 -5.78 -7.57 12.81
CA ARG A 158 -6.70 -8.60 13.34
C ARG A 158 -6.41 -8.95 14.81
N PRO A 159 -6.38 -7.94 15.69
CA PRO A 159 -6.04 -8.12 17.10
C PRO A 159 -6.96 -9.16 17.76
N GLY A 160 -6.39 -10.06 18.56
CA GLY A 160 -7.14 -11.08 19.28
C GLY A 160 -7.63 -12.26 18.44
N THR A 161 -7.15 -12.42 17.20
CA THR A 161 -7.48 -13.57 16.34
C THR A 161 -6.27 -14.49 16.15
N PRO A 162 -6.45 -15.77 15.79
CA PRO A 162 -5.32 -16.66 15.42
C PRO A 162 -4.48 -16.17 14.23
N LYS A 163 -4.97 -15.15 13.49
CA LYS A 163 -4.30 -14.54 12.34
C LYS A 163 -3.75 -13.14 12.69
N GLU A 164 -3.58 -12.83 13.97
CA GLU A 164 -2.97 -11.58 14.41
C GLU A 164 -1.58 -11.42 13.80
N LYS A 165 -1.28 -10.22 13.31
CA LYS A 165 0.04 -9.89 12.76
C LYS A 165 0.45 -8.51 13.19
N LYS A 166 1.68 -8.39 13.68
CA LYS A 166 2.29 -7.11 14.06
C LYS A 166 3.29 -6.69 12.98
N LEU A 167 3.25 -5.43 12.59
CA LEU A 167 4.12 -4.84 11.58
C LEU A 167 4.52 -3.44 12.04
N VAL A 168 5.76 -3.03 11.78
CA VAL A 168 6.13 -1.61 11.85
C VAL A 168 5.49 -0.85 10.68
N GLY A 169 5.14 0.41 10.87
CA GLY A 169 4.31 1.15 9.90
C GLY A 169 4.90 1.25 8.49
N SER A 170 6.22 1.35 8.34
CA SER A 170 6.90 1.28 7.03
C SER A 170 6.65 -0.05 6.32
N ALA A 171 6.87 -1.17 7.01
CA ALA A 171 6.60 -2.51 6.49
C ALA A 171 5.10 -2.75 6.25
N TYR A 172 4.24 -2.21 7.11
CA TYR A 172 2.80 -2.24 6.92
C TYR A 172 2.38 -1.53 5.63
N LEU A 173 2.91 -0.33 5.36
CA LEU A 173 2.59 0.40 4.13
C LEU A 173 3.13 -0.33 2.89
N GLN A 174 4.42 -0.63 2.87
CA GLN A 174 5.14 -1.06 1.66
C GLN A 174 4.91 -2.54 1.32
N HIS A 175 4.78 -3.42 2.32
CA HIS A 175 4.73 -4.87 2.11
C HIS A 175 3.36 -5.47 2.37
N TYR A 176 2.38 -4.68 2.81
CA TYR A 176 1.02 -5.15 3.04
C TYR A 176 -0.03 -4.22 2.44
N GLY A 177 -0.07 -2.95 2.85
CA GLY A 177 -1.09 -1.98 2.45
C GLY A 177 -1.10 -1.71 0.94
N LEU A 178 0.00 -1.21 0.39
CA LEU A 178 0.11 -0.89 -1.03
C LEU A 178 -0.08 -2.12 -1.93
N PRO A 179 0.58 -3.27 -1.70
CA PRO A 179 0.38 -4.45 -2.54
C PRO A 179 -1.08 -4.91 -2.58
N GLN A 180 -1.77 -4.93 -1.44
CA GLN A 180 -3.17 -5.32 -1.37
C GLN A 180 -4.06 -4.31 -2.11
N PHE A 181 -3.87 -3.02 -1.85
CA PHE A 181 -4.62 -1.96 -2.53
C PHE A 181 -4.49 -2.05 -4.06
N PHE A 182 -3.25 -2.10 -4.57
CA PHE A 182 -3.00 -2.17 -6.01
C PHE A 182 -3.52 -3.46 -6.64
N PHE A 183 -3.51 -4.58 -5.91
CA PHE A 183 -4.10 -5.82 -6.38
C PHE A 183 -5.59 -5.64 -6.67
N HIS A 184 -6.35 -5.03 -5.76
CA HIS A 184 -7.80 -4.84 -5.92
C HIS A 184 -8.15 -3.80 -6.99
N VAL A 185 -7.39 -2.71 -7.10
CA VAL A 185 -7.55 -1.72 -8.18
C VAL A 185 -7.28 -2.36 -9.55
N THR A 186 -6.18 -3.11 -9.67
CA THR A 186 -5.81 -3.79 -10.92
C THR A 186 -6.80 -4.89 -11.27
N THR A 187 -7.28 -5.65 -10.29
CA THR A 187 -8.29 -6.69 -10.50
C THR A 187 -9.61 -6.09 -10.96
N THR A 188 -10.02 -4.95 -10.41
CA THR A 188 -11.21 -4.23 -10.90
C THR A 188 -11.06 -3.81 -12.36
N TYR A 189 -9.91 -3.21 -12.71
CA TYR A 189 -9.56 -2.89 -14.11
C TYR A 189 -9.62 -4.13 -15.00
N ALA A 190 -9.02 -5.24 -14.56
CA ALA A 190 -8.96 -6.47 -15.33
C ALA A 190 -10.34 -7.12 -15.54
N ILE A 191 -11.21 -7.16 -14.53
CA ILE A 191 -12.60 -7.64 -14.67
C ILE A 191 -13.33 -6.84 -15.75
N LEU A 192 -13.28 -5.52 -15.68
CA LEU A 192 -13.96 -4.64 -16.64
C LEU A 192 -13.39 -4.80 -18.05
N ARG A 193 -12.06 -4.82 -18.17
CA ARG A 193 -11.39 -4.99 -19.46
C ARG A 193 -11.71 -6.35 -20.09
N HIS A 194 -11.78 -7.41 -19.29
CA HIS A 194 -12.18 -8.75 -19.72
C HIS A 194 -13.64 -8.79 -20.22
N ASN A 195 -14.53 -7.99 -19.63
CA ASN A 195 -15.94 -7.88 -20.03
C ASN A 195 -16.18 -6.89 -21.19
N GLY A 196 -15.13 -6.47 -21.90
CA GLY A 196 -15.28 -5.65 -23.11
C GLY A 196 -15.34 -4.15 -22.89
N VAL A 197 -15.15 -3.67 -21.65
CA VAL A 197 -15.07 -2.22 -21.39
C VAL A 197 -13.79 -1.66 -22.02
N GLU A 198 -13.94 -0.56 -22.76
CA GLU A 198 -12.86 0.10 -23.50
C GLU A 198 -12.02 1.01 -22.59
N ILE A 199 -11.25 0.38 -21.69
CA ILE A 199 -10.31 1.03 -20.78
C ILE A 199 -8.86 0.62 -21.06
N GLY A 200 -7.93 1.55 -20.92
CA GLY A 200 -6.50 1.36 -21.15
C GLY A 200 -5.62 1.73 -19.96
N LYS A 201 -4.30 1.60 -20.12
CA LYS A 201 -3.32 1.94 -19.08
C LYS A 201 -3.44 3.39 -18.59
N ARG A 202 -3.80 4.33 -19.48
CA ARG A 202 -4.04 5.74 -19.10
C ARG A 202 -5.19 5.87 -18.10
N ASP A 203 -6.26 5.10 -18.28
CA ASP A 203 -7.40 5.11 -17.37
C ASP A 203 -7.05 4.54 -16.00
N TYR A 204 -6.20 3.50 -15.97
CA TYR A 204 -5.66 2.96 -14.73
C TYR A 204 -4.76 3.97 -13.99
N MET A 205 -3.85 4.64 -14.70
CA MET A 205 -2.91 5.57 -14.08
C MET A 205 -3.58 6.86 -13.60
N GLY A 206 -4.68 7.26 -14.26
CA GLY A 206 -5.37 8.52 -14.00
C GLY A 206 -4.48 9.73 -14.25
N SER A 207 -4.79 10.83 -13.56
CA SER A 207 -3.97 12.04 -13.50
C SER A 207 -3.14 12.03 -12.21
N TYR A 208 -1.87 12.41 -12.31
CA TYR A 208 -0.91 12.44 -11.21
C TYR A 208 0.02 13.64 -11.32
#